data_AF-A0A154L541-F1
#
_entry.id   AF-A0A154L541-F1
#
_cell.length_a   1.000
_cell.length_b   1.000
_cell.length_c   1.000
_cell.angle_alpha   90.00
_cell.angle_beta   90.00
_cell.angle_gamma   90.00
#
_symmetry.space_group_name_H-M   'P 1'
#
loop_
_entity.id
_entity.type
_entity.pdbx_description
1 polymer ?
#
loop_
_entity_poly.entity_id
_entity_poly.type
_entity_poly.pdbx_seq_one_letter_code
_entity_poly.pdbx_strand_id
1 'polypeptide(L)'
;MSISFSDAQKKLEQITAEMLELIRKYGLDAESPFDVIPVARAKIDNQQDYIRFLELSIEGRIYGEYADALKKKMDEEVRQADANKKMH
;
A
#
# COMPACT_ATOMS: atom_id res chain seq x y z
N MET A 1 -16.79 9.54 -6.55
CA MET A 1 -16.92 8.08 -6.32
C MET A 1 -16.02 7.72 -5.16
N SER A 2 -16.55 7.11 -4.10
CA SER A 2 -15.76 6.59 -2.98
C SER A 2 -15.27 5.18 -3.32
N ILE A 3 -13.98 4.93 -3.19
CA ILE A 3 -13.36 3.62 -3.41
C ILE A 3 -13.73 2.72 -2.22
N SER A 4 -14.16 1.47 -2.45
CA SER A 4 -14.47 0.54 -1.36
C SER A 4 -13.21 -0.03 -0.72
N PHE A 5 -13.33 -0.65 0.47
CA PHE A 5 -12.20 -1.33 1.13
C PHE A 5 -11.63 -2.46 0.27
N SER A 6 -12.51 -3.26 -0.35
CA SER A 6 -12.12 -4.35 -1.25
C SER A 6 -11.37 -3.82 -2.48
N ASP A 7 -11.82 -2.70 -3.06
CA ASP A 7 -11.13 -2.08 -4.19
C ASP A 7 -9.75 -1.56 -3.79
N ALA A 8 -9.62 -0.96 -2.60
CA ALA A 8 -8.34 -0.51 -2.07
C ALA A 8 -7.36 -1.67 -1.84
N GLN A 9 -7.84 -2.78 -1.27
CA GLN A 9 -7.03 -4.01 -1.10
C GLN A 9 -6.58 -4.58 -2.44
N LYS A 10 -7.48 -4.68 -3.42
CA LYS A 10 -7.14 -5.17 -4.75
C LYS A 10 -6.09 -4.29 -5.42
N LYS A 11 -6.14 -2.98 -5.22
CA LYS A 11 -5.10 -2.07 -5.71
C LYS A 11 -3.77 -2.25 -5.00
N LEU A 12 -3.77 -2.45 -3.69
CA LEU A 12 -2.56 -2.78 -2.94
C LEU A 12 -1.90 -4.06 -3.43
N GLU A 13 -2.68 -5.11 -3.73
CA GLU A 13 -2.17 -6.37 -4.27
C GLU A 13 -1.50 -6.16 -5.63
N GLN A 14 -2.11 -5.38 -6.52
CA GLN A 14 -1.55 -5.05 -7.84
C GLN A 14 -0.23 -4.27 -7.71
N ILE A 15 -0.22 -3.24 -6.86
CA ILE A 15 0.99 -2.43 -6.60
C ILE A 15 2.10 -3.31 -6.03
N THR A 16 1.77 -4.19 -5.08
CA THR A 16 2.73 -5.09 -4.45
C THR A 16 3.33 -6.06 -5.45
N ALA A 17 2.52 -6.64 -6.34
CA ALA A 17 2.99 -7.54 -7.38
C ALA A 17 4.00 -6.85 -8.31
N GLU A 18 3.67 -5.66 -8.82
CA GLU A 18 4.53 -4.90 -9.70
C GLU A 18 5.82 -4.45 -8.99
N MET A 19 5.72 -4.04 -7.73
CA MET A 19 6.88 -3.66 -6.93
C MET A 19 7.83 -4.85 -6.70
N LEU A 20 7.29 -6.05 -6.46
CA LEU A 20 8.09 -7.27 -6.31
C LEU A 20 8.82 -7.64 -7.61
N GLU A 21 8.23 -7.38 -8.77
CA GLU A 21 8.90 -7.58 -10.06
C GLU A 21 10.12 -6.65 -10.18
N LEU A 22 9.97 -5.36 -9.85
CA LEU A 22 11.09 -4.40 -9.86
C LEU A 22 12.17 -4.76 -8.83
N ILE A 23 11.77 -5.17 -7.62
CA ILE A 23 12.72 -5.62 -6.58
C ILE A 23 13.55 -6.80 -7.07
N ARG A 24 12.91 -7.80 -7.70
CA ARG A 24 13.60 -8.98 -8.24
C ARG A 24 14.47 -8.64 -9.44
N LYS A 25 13.97 -7.81 -10.35
CA LYS A 25 14.68 -7.40 -11.56
C LYS A 25 16.01 -6.70 -11.23
N TYR A 26 15.99 -5.83 -10.23
CA TYR A 26 17.16 -5.01 -9.85
C TYR A 26 17.91 -5.50 -8.62
N GLY A 27 17.48 -6.61 -8.00
CA GLY A 27 18.06 -7.12 -6.77
C GLY A 27 18.05 -6.06 -5.66
N LEU A 28 16.90 -5.44 -5.41
CA LEU A 28 16.74 -4.37 -4.43
C LEU A 28 16.72 -4.92 -2.99
N ASP A 29 17.88 -5.38 -2.54
CA ASP A 29 18.09 -5.82 -1.16
C ASP A 29 18.40 -4.60 -0.28
N ALA A 30 17.36 -3.98 0.28
CA ALA A 30 17.51 -2.93 1.27
C ALA A 30 17.46 -3.56 2.68
N GLU A 31 18.52 -3.38 3.47
CA GLU A 31 18.59 -3.88 4.85
C GLU A 31 17.69 -3.07 5.81
N SER A 32 17.32 -1.86 5.38
CA SER A 32 16.50 -0.91 6.13
C SER A 32 15.42 -0.30 5.24
N PRO A 33 14.20 -0.06 5.76
CA PRO A 33 13.16 0.66 5.03
C PRO A 33 13.58 2.09 4.64
N PHE A 34 14.55 2.69 5.34
CA PHE A 34 15.08 4.01 5.02
C PHE A 34 16.06 4.00 3.83
N ASP A 35 16.66 2.84 3.54
CA ASP A 35 17.67 2.70 2.49
C ASP A 35 17.07 2.31 1.14
N VAL A 36 15.76 2.03 1.09
CA VAL A 36 15.05 1.61 -0.11
C VAL A 36 15.25 2.60 -1.27
N ILE A 37 15.17 3.91 -1.01
CA ILE A 37 15.34 4.93 -2.05
C ILE A 37 16.81 5.06 -2.51
N PRO A 38 17.81 5.15 -1.60
CA PRO A 38 19.23 5.05 -1.99
C PRO A 38 19.57 3.80 -2.80
N VAL A 39 19.11 2.62 -2.36
CA VAL A 39 19.37 1.34 -3.05
C VAL A 39 18.74 1.33 -4.43
N ALA A 40 17.47 1.75 -4.55
CA ALA A 40 16.79 1.84 -5.84
C ALA A 40 17.50 2.82 -6.79
N ARG A 41 17.93 3.98 -6.30
CA ARG A 41 18.66 4.97 -7.12
C ARG A 41 20.00 4.41 -7.62
N ALA A 42 20.68 3.60 -6.82
CA ALA A 42 21.97 3.04 -7.17
C ALA A 42 21.86 1.83 -8.13
N LYS A 43 20.81 1.03 -8.00
CA LYS A 43 20.66 -0.24 -8.73
C LYS A 43 19.76 -0.16 -9.96
N ILE A 44 18.81 0.77 -10.00
CA ILE A 44 17.91 0.93 -11.15
C ILE A 44 18.56 1.85 -12.18
N ASP A 45 19.07 1.26 -13.26
CA ASP A 45 19.73 1.95 -14.36
C ASP A 45 18.74 2.56 -15.38
N ASN A 46 17.55 1.98 -15.50
CA ASN A 46 16.48 2.45 -16.36
C ASN A 46 15.65 3.53 -15.65
N GLN A 47 15.66 4.74 -16.20
CA GLN A 47 14.93 5.87 -15.62
C GLN A 47 13.42 5.63 -15.51
N GLN A 48 12.79 4.94 -16.46
CA GLN A 48 11.35 4.65 -16.41
C GLN A 48 11.02 3.68 -15.28
N ASP A 49 11.84 2.65 -15.08
CA ASP A 49 11.67 1.72 -13.98
C ASP A 49 11.93 2.40 -12.62
N TYR A 50 12.85 3.36 -12.55
CA TYR A 50 13.09 4.14 -11.34
C TYR A 50 11.89 5.03 -11.01
N ILE A 51 11.34 5.74 -12.01
CA ILE A 51 10.13 6.54 -11.84
C ILE A 51 8.97 5.65 -11.39
N ARG A 52 8.78 4.50 -12.07
CA ARG A 52 7.70 3.57 -11.74
C ARG A 52 7.83 3.01 -10.33
N PHE A 53 9.05 2.70 -9.89
CA PHE A 53 9.31 2.27 -8.51
C PHE A 53 8.88 3.34 -7.49
N LEU A 54 9.17 4.62 -7.76
CA LEU A 54 8.76 5.72 -6.90
C LEU A 54 7.24 5.92 -6.90
N GLU A 55 6.60 5.83 -8.06
CA GLU A 55 5.14 5.89 -8.18
C GLU A 55 4.47 4.79 -7.36
N LEU A 56 4.90 3.54 -7.56
CA LEU A 56 4.38 2.38 -6.81
C LEU A 56 4.58 2.55 -5.30
N SER A 57 5.72 3.12 -4.87
CA SER A 57 6.00 3.38 -3.45
C SER A 57 5.01 4.37 -2.85
N ILE A 58 4.67 5.42 -3.60
CA ILE A 58 3.71 6.45 -3.18
C ILE A 58 2.29 5.89 -3.22
N GLU A 59 1.91 5.23 -4.32
CA GLU A 59 0.60 4.59 -4.48
C GLU A 59 0.35 3.59 -3.36
N GLY A 60 1.31 2.70 -3.09
CA GLY A 60 1.19 1.68 -2.04
C GLY A 60 0.93 2.30 -0.66
N ARG A 61 1.62 3.40 -0.33
CA ARG A 61 1.38 4.13 0.92
C ARG A 61 -0.02 4.73 0.96
N ILE A 62 -0.46 5.40 -0.10
CA ILE A 62 -1.77 6.06 -0.15
C ILE A 62 -2.90 5.03 0.00
N TYR A 63 -2.86 3.93 -0.76
CA TYR A 63 -3.89 2.90 -0.68
C TYR A 63 -3.85 2.17 0.67
N GLY A 64 -2.67 2.01 1.28
CA GLY A 64 -2.51 1.41 2.60
C GLY A 64 -3.16 2.25 3.69
N GLU A 65 -2.83 3.53 3.74
CA GLU A 65 -3.41 4.49 4.68
C GLU A 65 -4.93 4.61 4.50
N TYR A 66 -5.42 4.59 3.26
CA TYR A 66 -6.84 4.62 2.94
C TYR A 66 -7.57 3.33 3.39
N ALA A 67 -7.00 2.15 3.12
CA ALA A 67 -7.56 0.88 3.54
C ALA A 67 -7.66 0.78 5.07
N ASP A 68 -6.63 1.24 5.78
CA ASP A 68 -6.62 1.28 7.24
C ASP A 68 -7.69 2.23 7.80
N ALA A 69 -7.89 3.40 7.18
CA ALA A 69 -8.92 4.35 7.57
C ALA A 69 -10.33 3.76 7.37
N LEU A 70 -10.57 3.09 6.23
CA LEU A 70 -11.84 2.42 5.97
C LEU A 70 -12.12 1.30 6.96
N LYS A 71 -11.10 0.47 7.27
CA LYS A 71 -11.22 -0.62 8.24
C LYS A 71 -11.59 -0.10 9.62
N LYS A 72 -10.90 0.95 10.11
CA LYS A 72 -11.22 1.57 11.41
C LYS A 72 -12.67 2.08 11.47
N LYS A 73 -13.13 2.72 10.40
CA LYS A 73 -14.51 3.22 10.30
C LYS A 73 -15.53 2.08 10.36
N MET A 74 -15.30 0.99 9.62
CA MET A 74 -16.16 -0.19 9.65
C MET A 74 -16.20 -0.85 11.03
N ASP A 75 -15.04 -0.99 11.70
CA ASP A 75 -14.95 -1.57 13.04
C ASP A 75 -15.70 -0.72 14.08
N GLU A 76 -15.66 0.61 13.96
CA GLU A 76 -16.43 1.53 14.80
C GLU A 76 -17.94 1.43 14.57
N GLU A 77 -18.38 1.35 13.31
CA GLU A 77 -19.80 1.16 12.96
C GLU A 77 -20.34 -0.16 13.52
N VAL A 78 -19.56 -1.25 13.45
CA VAL A 78 -19.93 -2.55 14.05
C VAL A 78 -20.04 -2.45 15.58
N ARG A 79 -19.07 -1.82 16.25
CA ARG A 79 -19.13 -1.61 17.71
C ARG A 79 -20.34 -0.79 18.14
N GLN A 80 -20.68 0.26 17.39
CA GLN A 80 -21.85 1.09 17.67
C GLN A 80 -23.16 0.31 17.47
N ALA A 81 -23.24 -0.52 16.43
CA ALA A 81 -24.41 -1.36 16.18
C ALA A 81 -24.63 -2.40 17.30
N ASP A 82 -23.55 -3.02 17.80
CA ASP A 82 -23.62 -3.97 18.91
C ASP A 82 -23.97 -3.30 20.25
N ALA A 83 -23.49 -2.08 20.49
CA ALA A 83 -23.86 -1.29 21.67
C ALA A 83 -25.36 -0.92 21.67
N ASN A 84 -25.90 -0.50 20.52
CA ASN A 84 -27.33 -0.19 20.39
C ASN A 84 -28.22 -1.43 20.56
N LYS A 85 -27.79 -2.61 20.09
CA LYS A 85 -28.54 -3.86 20.28
C LYS A 85 -28.58 -4.36 21.72
N LYS A 86 -27.63 -3.97 22.57
CA LYS A 86 -27.60 -4.35 24.00
C LYS A 86 -28.39 -3.40 24.91
N MET A 87 -28.80 -2.25 24.37
CA MET A 87 -29.62 -1.25 25.09
C MET A 87 -31.12 -1.34 24.78
N HIS A 88 -31.52 -2.27 23.90
CA HIS A 88 -32.91 -2.63 23.59
C HIS A 88 -33.17 -4.10 23.92
#